data_AF-A0A1G0ZW39-F1
#
_entry.id   AF-A0A1G0ZW39-F1
#
_cell.length_a   1.000
_cell.length_b   1.000
_cell.length_c   1.000
_cell.angle_alpha   90.00
_cell.angle_beta   90.00
_cell.angle_gamma   90.00
#
_symmetry.space_group_name_H-M   'P 1'
#
loop_
_entity.id
_entity.type
_entity.pdbx_description
1 polymer ?
#
loop_
_entity_poly.entity_id
_entity_poly.type
_entity_poly.pdbx_seq_one_letter_code
_entity_poly.pdbx_strand_id
1 'polypeptide(L)'
;MVARLWIFHVVCASWLLFRAGNLETLGGLVRSLLAWRSAVPEVTLWGGVPLLVLAAGFSMQGFDGNRLEQITRRLADWPGWVLGALAAVILTIILALGPEGVAPFIYFQF
;
A
#
# COMPACT_ATOMS: atom_id res chain seq x y z
N MET A 1 12.96 -11.52 -17.19
CA MET A 1 12.39 -11.93 -15.89
C MET A 1 13.30 -11.55 -14.73
N VAL A 2 14.60 -11.92 -14.78
CA VAL A 2 15.61 -11.55 -13.75
C VAL A 2 15.69 -10.04 -13.48
N ALA A 3 15.74 -9.20 -14.53
CA ALA A 3 15.77 -7.74 -14.35
C ALA A 3 14.56 -7.19 -13.58
N ARG A 4 13.36 -7.75 -13.77
CA ARG A 4 12.16 -7.31 -13.05
C ARG A 4 12.21 -7.68 -11.57
N LEU A 5 12.67 -8.90 -11.27
CA LEU A 5 12.88 -9.34 -9.89
C LEU A 5 13.93 -8.45 -9.20
N TRP A 6 15.02 -8.13 -9.88
CA TRP A 6 16.03 -7.23 -9.36
C TRP A 6 15.47 -5.85 -9.04
N ILE A 7 14.79 -5.21 -10.01
CA ILE A 7 14.17 -3.90 -9.83
C ILE A 7 13.18 -3.93 -8.66
N PHE A 8 12.34 -4.96 -8.57
CA PHE A 8 11.39 -5.12 -7.48
C PHE A 8 12.07 -5.11 -6.11
N HIS A 9 13.10 -5.95 -5.92
CA HIS A 9 13.79 -6.03 -4.63
C HIS A 9 14.56 -4.75 -4.30
N VAL A 10 15.16 -4.09 -5.30
CA VAL A 10 15.84 -2.81 -5.10
C VAL A 10 14.85 -1.72 -4.67
N VAL A 11 13.69 -1.64 -5.32
CA VAL A 11 12.64 -0.67 -4.96
C VAL A 11 12.10 -0.97 -3.55
N CYS A 12 11.76 -2.22 -3.24
CA CYS A 12 11.30 -2.60 -1.90
C CYS A 12 12.35 -2.34 -0.81
N ALA A 13 13.64 -2.62 -1.09
CA ALA A 13 14.72 -2.32 -0.16
C ALA A 13 14.83 -0.80 0.08
N SER A 14 14.69 0.02 -0.98
CA SER A 14 14.70 1.48 -0.83
C SER A 14 13.58 2.01 0.06
N TRP A 15 12.39 1.38 0.02
CA TRP A 15 11.27 1.75 0.90
C TRP A 15 11.59 1.55 2.37
N LEU A 16 12.35 0.50 2.73
CA LEU A 16 12.79 0.28 4.11
C LEU A 16 13.69 1.42 4.59
N LEU A 17 14.62 1.89 3.74
CA LEU A 17 15.49 3.03 4.06
C LEU A 17 14.68 4.30 4.32
N PHE A 18 13.74 4.62 3.44
CA PHE A 18 12.89 5.81 3.60
C PHE A 18 11.96 5.71 4.81
N ARG A 19 11.50 4.51 5.17
CA ARG A 19 10.60 4.30 6.31
C ARG A 19 11.31 4.37 7.66
N ALA A 20 12.54 3.89 7.74
CA ALA A 20 13.24 3.69 9.01
C ALA A 20 13.72 4.99 9.67
N GLY A 21 14.06 6.02 8.90
CA GLY A 21 14.57 7.30 9.40
C GLY A 21 16.00 7.26 9.99
N ASN A 22 16.51 6.10 10.40
CA ASN A 22 17.88 5.89 10.87
C ASN A 22 18.35 4.42 10.65
N LEU A 23 19.66 4.19 10.71
CA LEU A 23 20.26 2.87 10.45
C LEU A 23 19.93 1.82 11.52
N GLU A 24 19.70 2.23 12.76
CA GLU A 24 19.34 1.32 13.85
C GLU A 24 17.96 0.69 13.62
N THR A 25 16.97 1.53 13.30
CA THR A 25 15.60 1.13 12.99
C THR A 25 15.57 0.25 11.73
N LEU A 26 16.35 0.61 10.70
CA LEU A 26 16.48 -0.19 9.49
C LEU A 26 17.02 -1.60 9.81
N GLY A 27 18.09 -1.69 10.62
CA GLY A 27 18.65 -2.97 11.05
C GLY A 27 17.65 -3.82 11.83
N GLY A 28 16.84 -3.18 12.68
CA GLY A 28 15.73 -3.82 13.39
C GLY A 28 14.69 -4.42 12.44
N LEU A 29 14.24 -3.65 11.45
CA LEU A 29 13.28 -4.09 10.43
C LEU A 29 13.82 -5.24 9.58
N VAL A 30 15.08 -5.18 9.15
CA VAL A 30 15.69 -6.26 8.37
C VAL A 30 15.80 -7.55 9.20
N ARG A 31 16.20 -7.44 10.47
CA ARG A 31 16.31 -8.59 11.36
C ARG A 31 14.95 -9.21 11.68
N SER A 32 13.90 -8.41 11.86
CA SER A 32 12.55 -8.91 12.09
C SER A 32 11.99 -9.64 10.86
N LEU A 33 12.23 -9.11 9.65
CA LEU A 33 11.89 -9.77 8.39
C LEU A 33 12.60 -11.12 8.23
N LEU A 34 13.91 -11.18 8.47
CA LEU A 34 14.68 -12.43 8.39
C LEU A 34 14.26 -13.45 9.45
N ALA A 35 13.87 -12.99 10.64
CA ALA A 35 13.38 -13.84 11.73
C ALA A 35 11.91 -14.26 11.56
N TRP A 36 11.21 -13.76 10.53
CA TRP A 36 9.76 -13.94 10.35
C TRP A 36 8.96 -13.52 11.59
N ARG A 37 9.38 -12.44 12.24
CA ARG A 37 8.74 -11.89 13.44
C ARG A 37 8.12 -10.53 13.12
N SER A 38 6.94 -10.30 13.65
CA SER A 38 6.35 -8.96 13.68
C SER A 38 6.96 -8.16 14.84
N ALA A 39 7.02 -6.84 14.67
CA ALA A 39 7.34 -5.93 15.77
C ALA A 39 6.19 -5.86 16.81
N VAL A 40 4.99 -6.30 16.42
CA VAL A 40 3.78 -6.34 17.25
C VAL A 40 3.47 -7.80 17.58
N PRO A 41 3.72 -8.29 18.81
CA PRO A 41 3.64 -9.71 19.16
C PRO A 41 2.29 -10.39 18.84
N GLU A 42 1.20 -9.62 18.86
CA GLU A 42 -0.16 -10.09 18.62
C GLU A 42 -0.47 -10.31 17.13
N VAL A 43 0.30 -9.67 16.23
CA VAL A 43 0.11 -9.78 14.79
C VAL A 43 0.95 -10.95 14.28
N THR A 44 0.31 -12.11 14.09
CA THR A 44 0.95 -13.25 13.44
C THR A 44 0.90 -13.10 11.93
N LEU A 45 2.03 -13.26 11.23
CA LEU A 45 2.10 -13.14 9.77
C LEU A 45 1.15 -14.09 9.03
N TRP A 46 0.82 -15.22 9.66
CA TRP A 46 -0.07 -16.27 9.14
C TRP A 46 -1.50 -16.18 9.67
N GLY A 47 -1.85 -15.09 10.36
CA GLY A 47 -3.22 -14.86 10.81
C GLY A 47 -4.18 -14.60 9.64
N GLY A 48 -5.47 -14.88 9.83
CA GLY A 48 -6.48 -14.67 8.79
C GLY A 48 -6.58 -13.22 8.31
N VAL A 49 -6.46 -12.24 9.21
CA VAL A 49 -6.53 -10.81 8.88
C VAL A 49 -5.32 -10.36 8.02
N PRO A 50 -4.06 -10.60 8.42
CA PRO A 50 -2.89 -10.29 7.58
C PRO A 50 -2.96 -10.93 6.19
N LEU A 51 -3.38 -12.20 6.10
CA LEU A 51 -3.52 -12.90 4.82
C LEU A 51 -4.61 -12.28 3.95
N LEU A 52 -5.75 -11.87 4.52
CA LEU A 52 -6.81 -11.16 3.81
C LEU A 52 -6.32 -9.84 3.24
N VAL A 53 -5.61 -9.06 4.05
CA VAL A 53 -5.05 -7.75 3.62
C VAL A 53 -4.03 -7.95 2.51
N LEU A 54 -3.14 -8.95 2.63
CA LEU A 54 -2.17 -9.30 1.58
C LEU A 54 -2.85 -9.75 0.30
N ALA A 55 -3.85 -10.63 0.38
CA ALA A 55 -4.61 -11.09 -0.78
C ALA A 55 -5.36 -9.93 -1.45
N ALA A 56 -5.97 -9.04 -0.67
CA ALA A 56 -6.65 -7.85 -1.18
C ALA A 56 -5.65 -6.94 -1.92
N GLY A 57 -4.54 -6.56 -1.29
CA GLY A 57 -3.52 -5.71 -1.89
C GLY A 57 -2.86 -6.34 -3.13
N PHE A 58 -2.61 -7.65 -3.12
CA PHE A 58 -2.07 -8.35 -4.28
C PHE A 58 -3.08 -8.44 -5.43
N SER A 59 -4.36 -8.69 -5.11
CA SER A 59 -5.43 -8.72 -6.12
C SER A 59 -5.58 -7.37 -6.83
N MET A 60 -5.24 -6.26 -6.16
CA MET A 60 -5.27 -4.93 -6.76
C MET A 60 -4.30 -4.78 -7.93
N GLN A 61 -3.17 -5.52 -7.94
CA GLN A 61 -2.23 -5.53 -9.07
C GLN A 61 -2.88 -6.10 -10.35
N GLY A 62 -3.95 -6.88 -10.21
CA GLY A 62 -4.73 -7.43 -11.31
C GLY A 62 -5.50 -6.38 -12.11
N PHE A 63 -5.68 -5.17 -11.56
CA PHE A 63 -6.41 -4.07 -12.19
C PHE A 63 -5.52 -3.08 -12.98
N ASP A 64 -4.24 -3.41 -13.19
CA ASP A 64 -3.31 -2.55 -13.92
C ASP A 64 -3.51 -2.59 -15.46
N GLY A 65 -3.01 -1.56 -16.14
CA GLY A 65 -3.07 -1.37 -17.59
C GLY A 65 -4.49 -1.19 -18.13
N ASN A 66 -4.79 -1.80 -19.28
CA ASN A 66 -6.09 -1.67 -19.95
C ASN A 66 -7.21 -2.53 -19.31
N ARG A 67 -6.93 -3.24 -18.21
CA ARG A 67 -7.90 -4.15 -17.60
C ARG A 67 -9.10 -3.43 -16.98
N LEU A 68 -8.94 -2.16 -16.63
CA LEU A 68 -10.01 -1.28 -16.16
C LEU A 68 -10.60 -0.39 -17.28
N GLU A 69 -10.18 -0.56 -18.53
CA GLU A 69 -10.59 0.33 -19.63
C GLU A 69 -12.11 0.33 -19.85
N GLN A 70 -12.76 -0.83 -19.73
CA GLN A 70 -14.22 -0.92 -19.85
C GLN A 70 -14.94 -0.21 -18.68
N ILE A 71 -14.38 -0.27 -17.48
CA ILE A 71 -14.95 0.37 -16.29
C ILE A 71 -14.78 1.90 -16.40
N THR A 72 -13.60 2.35 -16.79
CA THR A 72 -13.33 3.79 -16.98
C THR A 72 -14.19 4.40 -18.08
N ARG A 73 -14.42 3.69 -19.20
CA ARG A 73 -15.35 4.13 -20.25
C ARG A 73 -16.79 4.28 -19.71
N ARG A 74 -17.29 3.30 -18.95
CA ARG A 74 -18.63 3.38 -18.35
C ARG A 74 -18.76 4.51 -17.33
N LEU A 75 -17.70 4.78 -16.57
CA LEU A 75 -17.66 5.89 -15.63
C LEU A 75 -17.59 7.24 -16.35
N ALA A 76 -16.95 7.32 -17.52
CA ALA A 76 -16.86 8.55 -18.30
C ALA A 76 -18.22 9.05 -18.79
N ASP A 77 -19.19 8.15 -18.97
CA ASP A 77 -20.57 8.49 -19.35
C ASP A 77 -21.39 9.06 -18.17
N TRP A 78 -20.88 9.02 -16.94
CA TRP A 78 -21.60 9.50 -15.77
C TRP A 78 -21.49 11.03 -15.63
N PRO A 79 -22.53 11.70 -15.08
CA PRO A 79 -22.46 13.12 -14.77
C PRO A 79 -21.31 13.43 -13.80
N GLY A 80 -20.57 14.51 -14.06
CA GLY A 80 -19.39 14.87 -13.25
C GLY A 80 -19.67 15.05 -11.75
N TRP A 81 -20.87 15.50 -11.38
CA TRP A 81 -21.25 15.64 -9.97
C TRP A 81 -21.40 14.28 -9.27
N VAL A 82 -21.83 13.23 -9.98
CA VAL A 82 -21.92 11.87 -9.45
C VAL A 82 -20.53 11.31 -9.19
N LEU A 83 -19.61 11.49 -10.15
CA LEU A 83 -18.22 11.08 -10.00
C LEU A 83 -17.54 11.82 -8.85
N GLY A 84 -17.78 13.13 -8.72
CA GLY A 84 -17.28 13.94 -7.62
C GLY A 84 -17.79 13.47 -6.26
N ALA A 85 -19.09 13.19 -6.15
CA ALA A 85 -19.68 12.66 -4.92
C ALA A 85 -19.13 11.27 -4.57
N LEU A 86 -19.01 10.38 -5.56
CA LEU A 86 -18.43 9.05 -5.38
C LEU A 86 -16.98 9.13 -4.90
N ALA A 87 -16.16 9.98 -5.52
CA ALA A 87 -14.78 10.20 -5.12
C ALA A 87 -14.69 10.75 -3.69
N ALA A 88 -15.54 11.71 -3.33
CA ALA A 88 -15.59 12.26 -1.98
C ALA A 88 -15.93 11.19 -0.93
N VAL A 89 -16.91 10.33 -1.22
CA VAL A 89 -17.28 9.21 -0.32
C VAL A 89 -16.11 8.24 -0.16
N ILE A 90 -15.48 7.82 -1.27
CA ILE A 90 -14.33 6.90 -1.23
C ILE A 90 -13.17 7.50 -0.43
N LEU A 91 -12.81 8.76 -0.69
CA LEU A 91 -11.75 9.45 0.04
C LEU A 91 -12.07 9.58 1.53
N THR A 92 -13.32 9.90 1.87
CA THR A 92 -13.76 9.99 3.27
C THR A 92 -13.61 8.64 3.98
N ILE A 93 -13.98 7.53 3.32
CA ILE A 93 -13.80 6.19 3.88
C ILE A 93 -12.31 5.87 4.07
N ILE A 94 -11.46 6.18 3.08
CA ILE A 94 -10.01 5.94 3.18
C ILE A 94 -9.41 6.74 4.34
N LEU A 95 -9.79 8.01 4.50
CA LEU A 95 -9.32 8.86 5.59
C LEU A 95 -9.82 8.39 6.95
N ALA A 96 -11.09 7.97 7.05
CA ALA A 96 -11.66 7.46 8.28
C ALA A 96 -11.04 6.12 8.73
N LEU A 97 -10.59 5.30 7.79
CA LEU A 97 -9.88 4.04 8.05
C LEU A 97 -8.36 4.24 8.20
N GLY A 98 -7.85 5.44 7.91
CA GLY A 98 -6.44 5.76 8.00
C GLY A 98 -5.94 5.76 9.46
N PRO A 99 -4.71 5.31 9.73
CA PRO A 99 -4.15 5.32 11.08
C PRO A 99 -4.00 6.76 11.62
N GLU A 100 -4.37 6.96 12.88
CA GLU A 100 -4.20 8.25 13.56
C GLU A 100 -2.71 8.65 13.60
N GLY A 101 -2.40 9.89 13.23
CA GLY A 101 -1.03 10.42 13.24
C GLY A 101 -0.22 10.27 11.95
N VAL A 102 -0.79 9.70 10.88
CA VAL A 102 -0.17 9.76 9.54
C VAL A 102 -0.75 10.96 8.79
N ALA A 103 0.06 12.02 8.64
CA ALA A 103 -0.37 13.26 8.00
C ALA A 103 -0.90 12.99 6.57
N PRO A 104 -2.02 13.60 6.15
CA PRO A 104 -2.84 13.01 5.10
C PRO A 104 -2.17 12.93 3.73
N PHE A 105 -1.31 13.88 3.33
CA PHE A 105 -0.66 13.82 2.01
C PHE A 105 0.67 14.61 2.03
N ILE A 106 1.80 13.91 1.86
CA ILE A 106 3.10 14.41 1.34
C ILE A 106 3.81 15.52 2.15
N TYR A 107 4.95 15.23 2.78
CA TYR A 107 6.25 15.94 2.64
C TYR A 107 7.31 15.07 3.35
N PHE A 108 8.24 14.46 2.62
CA PHE A 108 9.63 14.93 2.62
C PHE A 108 9.79 16.26 3.36
N GLN A 109 9.92 16.21 4.69
CA GLN A 109 10.69 17.24 5.37
C GLN A 109 12.15 16.94 5.05
N PHE A 110 12.72 17.73 4.15
CA PHE A 110 14.16 17.93 4.10
C PHE A 110 14.62 18.54 5.41
#